data_AF-A0AAD7R0K8-F1
#
_entry.id   AF-A0AAD7R0K8-F1
#
_cell.length_a   1.000
_cell.length_b   1.000
_cell.length_c   1.000
_cell.angle_alpha   90.00
_cell.angle_beta   90.00
_cell.angle_gamma   90.00
#
_symmetry.space_group_name_H-M   'P 1'
#
loop_
_entity.id
_entity.type
_entity.pdbx_description
1 polymer ?
#
loop_
_entity_poly.entity_id
_entity_poly.type
_entity_poly.pdbx_seq_one_letter_code
_entity_poly.pdbx_strand_id
1 'polypeptide(L)'
;MRCVEEPRANSSTLNQLQRDYNSLITQNTQLQRNVDAVVAEIPLLDQYCPLRSQKRVCRPCPEGWKQRNSTCYYFSTELKSWNDSRSACLKQGADLVIIDSEEEQDFIFKHTRDDFHWIGLSDSETEGTWLWVDGTPLQDDKA
;
A
#
# COMPACT_ATOMS: atom_id res chain seq x y z
N MET A 1 -45.24 18.96 48.77
CA MET A 1 -43.86 19.15 48.29
C MET A 1 -43.09 17.86 48.55
N ARG A 2 -42.64 17.15 47.51
CA ARG A 2 -41.67 16.06 47.66
C ARG A 2 -40.30 16.66 47.42
N CYS A 3 -39.47 16.72 48.45
CA CYS A 3 -38.04 16.93 48.29
C CYS A 3 -37.41 15.54 48.10
N VAL A 4 -36.72 15.32 46.99
CA VAL A 4 -35.89 14.13 46.78
C VAL A 4 -34.45 14.60 46.95
N GLU A 5 -33.71 14.00 47.88
CA GLU A 5 -32.27 14.23 47.98
C GLU A 5 -31.57 13.64 46.76
N GLU A 6 -30.72 14.42 46.09
CA GLU A 6 -29.72 13.87 45.18
C GLU A 6 -28.62 13.18 45.99
N PRO A 7 -28.24 11.93 45.67
CA PRO A 7 -27.19 11.25 46.39
C PRO A 7 -25.85 11.96 46.15
N ARG A 8 -25.24 12.50 47.22
CA ARG A 8 -23.89 13.06 47.18
C ARG A 8 -22.89 11.95 46.87
N ALA A 9 -22.10 12.10 45.82
CA ALA A 9 -21.01 11.17 45.51
C ALA A 9 -20.05 11.07 46.71
N ASN A 10 -19.80 9.85 47.19
CA ASN A 10 -18.91 9.58 48.32
C ASN A 10 -17.44 9.71 47.89
N SER A 11 -16.59 10.35 48.71
CA SER A 11 -15.14 10.50 48.49
C SER A 11 -14.44 9.17 48.17
N SER A 12 -14.86 8.06 48.77
CA SER A 12 -14.34 6.72 48.44
C SER A 12 -14.65 6.29 47.01
N THR A 13 -15.84 6.60 46.50
CA THR A 13 -16.26 6.32 45.12
C THR A 13 -15.47 7.17 44.13
N LEU A 14 -15.19 8.43 44.46
CA LEU A 14 -14.34 9.31 43.63
C LEU A 14 -12.90 8.81 43.56
N ASN A 15 -12.34 8.38 44.69
CA ASN A 15 -10.99 7.80 44.72
C ASN A 15 -10.91 6.49 43.94
N GLN A 16 -11.96 5.65 44.00
CA GLN A 16 -12.05 4.44 43.21
C GLN A 16 -12.11 4.75 41.71
N LEU A 17 -12.96 5.68 41.30
CA LEU A 17 -13.09 6.08 39.90
C LEU A 17 -11.78 6.65 39.34
N GLN A 18 -11.03 7.42 40.13
CA GLN A 18 -9.72 7.92 39.72
C GLN A 18 -8.70 6.80 39.51
N ARG A 19 -8.70 5.77 40.37
CA ARG A 19 -7.85 4.59 40.19
C ARG A 19 -8.21 3.83 38.92
N ASP A 20 -9.49 3.62 38.70
CA ASP A 20 -9.99 2.91 37.53
C ASP A 20 -9.67 3.68 36.25
N TYR A 21 -9.84 5.00 36.25
CA TYR A 21 -9.45 5.88 35.15
C TYR A 21 -7.94 5.81 34.84
N ASN A 22 -7.10 5.90 35.86
CA ASN A 22 -5.64 5.78 35.69
C ASN A 22 -5.25 4.39 35.17
N SER A 23 -5.94 3.34 35.61
CA SER A 23 -5.76 1.97 35.12
C SER A 23 -6.15 1.86 33.64
N LEU A 24 -7.31 2.41 33.27
CA LEU A 24 -7.80 2.50 31.89
C LEU A 24 -6.84 3.26 30.97
N ILE A 25 -6.29 4.39 31.42
CA ILE A 25 -5.25 5.12 30.68
C ILE A 25 -4.06 4.19 30.45
N THR A 26 -3.56 3.54 31.50
CA THR A 26 -2.40 2.66 31.41
C THR A 26 -2.64 1.52 30.40
N GLN A 27 -3.82 0.91 30.44
CA GLN A 27 -4.24 -0.13 29.49
C GLN A 27 -4.30 0.41 28.06
N ASN A 28 -4.90 1.58 27.84
CA ASN A 28 -4.97 2.20 26.52
C ASN A 28 -3.57 2.53 25.96
N THR A 29 -2.67 3.07 26.78
CA THR A 29 -1.28 3.31 26.38
C THR A 29 -0.57 2.00 26.04
N GLN A 30 -0.85 0.90 26.76
CA GLN A 30 -0.29 -0.41 26.43
C GLN A 30 -0.84 -0.94 25.10
N LEU A 31 -2.15 -0.87 24.89
CA LEU A 31 -2.79 -1.28 23.64
C LEU A 31 -2.23 -0.49 22.46
N GLN A 32 -2.04 0.81 22.61
CA GLN A 32 -1.45 1.64 21.57
C GLN A 32 -0.03 1.19 21.23
N ARG A 33 0.81 0.93 22.24
CA ARG A 33 2.17 0.38 22.01
C ARG A 33 2.15 -0.98 21.31
N ASN A 34 1.21 -1.85 21.66
CA ASN A 34 1.05 -3.14 21.01
C ASN A 34 0.66 -2.97 19.53
N VAL A 35 -0.25 -2.05 19.22
CA VAL A 35 -0.63 -1.73 17.84
C VAL A 35 0.57 -1.20 17.07
N ASP A 36 1.33 -0.25 17.64
CA ASP A 36 2.49 0.34 16.97
C ASP A 36 3.58 -0.70 16.69
N ALA A 37 3.80 -1.65 17.60
CA ALA A 37 4.72 -2.77 17.42
C ALA A 37 4.28 -3.70 16.29
N VAL A 38 3.00 -4.10 16.25
CA VAL A 38 2.47 -4.96 15.17
C VAL A 38 2.55 -4.28 13.81
N VAL A 39 2.27 -2.97 13.73
CA VAL A 39 2.38 -2.21 12.47
C VAL A 39 3.83 -2.12 11.99
N ALA A 40 4.82 -2.05 12.89
CA ALA A 40 6.22 -2.01 12.53
C ALA A 40 6.72 -3.32 11.88
N GLU A 41 6.11 -4.45 12.20
CA GLU A 41 6.42 -5.76 11.62
C GLU A 41 5.80 -5.99 10.23
N ILE A 42 4.87 -5.12 9.79
CA ILE A 42 4.19 -5.22 8.49
C ILE A 42 4.35 -3.91 7.70
N PRO A 43 5.59 -3.51 7.34
CA PRO A 43 5.87 -2.21 6.74
C PRO A 43 5.17 -2.01 5.39
N LEU A 44 4.96 -3.10 4.63
CA LEU A 44 4.25 -3.05 3.35
C LEU A 44 2.75 -2.82 3.50
N LEU A 45 2.14 -3.15 4.65
CA LEU A 45 0.70 -2.98 4.82
C LEU A 45 0.30 -1.51 4.98
N ASP A 46 1.18 -0.65 5.50
CA ASP A 46 0.88 0.79 5.63
C ASP A 46 0.66 1.45 4.25
N GLN A 47 1.35 0.93 3.22
CA GLN A 47 1.21 1.37 1.83
C GLN A 47 -0.20 1.09 1.26
N TYR A 48 -0.81 -0.03 1.65
CA TYR A 48 -2.16 -0.43 1.21
C TYR A 48 -3.24 0.05 2.16
N CYS A 49 -2.92 0.17 3.45
CA CYS A 49 -3.85 0.63 4.47
C CYS A 49 -3.11 1.55 5.44
N PRO A 50 -3.35 2.87 5.40
CA PRO A 50 -2.70 3.81 6.30
C PRO A 50 -3.28 3.65 7.71
N LEU A 51 -2.81 2.65 8.44
CA LEU A 51 -3.32 2.23 9.76
C LEU A 51 -3.12 3.32 10.82
N ARG A 52 -2.13 4.18 10.59
CA ARG A 52 -1.78 5.33 11.45
C ARG A 52 -2.59 6.59 11.12
N SER A 53 -3.35 6.60 10.03
CA SER A 53 -4.18 7.75 9.65
C SER A 53 -5.56 7.70 10.33
N GLN A 54 -6.14 8.87 10.60
CA GLN A 54 -7.50 8.99 11.14
C GLN A 54 -8.57 8.40 10.21
N LYS A 55 -8.26 8.25 8.92
CA LYS A 55 -9.11 7.60 7.92
C LYS A 55 -8.50 6.25 7.54
N ARG A 56 -8.88 5.21 8.29
CA ARG A 56 -8.51 3.81 8.01
C ARG A 56 -9.22 3.29 6.75
N VAL A 57 -8.86 3.83 5.60
CA VAL A 57 -9.37 3.40 4.29
C VAL A 57 -8.26 2.61 3.62
N CYS A 58 -8.38 1.29 3.67
CA CYS A 58 -7.50 0.44 2.90
C CYS A 58 -7.87 0.55 1.41
N ARG A 59 -6.87 0.53 0.54
CA ARG A 59 -7.02 0.51 -0.90
C ARG A 59 -6.40 -0.77 -1.46
N PRO A 60 -6.93 -1.30 -2.58
CA PRO A 60 -6.35 -2.47 -3.22
C PRO A 60 -4.94 -2.23 -3.76
N CYS A 61 -4.63 -0.98 -4.11
CA CYS A 61 -3.31 -0.57 -4.59
C CYS A 61 -2.73 0.56 -3.75
N PRO A 62 -1.39 0.68 -3.71
CA PRO A 62 -0.69 1.79 -3.09
C PRO A 62 -1.17 3.16 -3.58
N GLU A 63 -0.91 4.20 -2.79
CA GLU A 63 -1.17 5.56 -3.23
C GLU A 63 -0.41 5.92 -4.51
N GLY A 64 -1.11 6.51 -5.48
CA GLY A 64 -0.56 6.87 -6.79
C GLY A 64 -0.59 5.74 -7.82
N TRP A 65 -0.90 4.51 -7.41
CA TRP A 65 -0.96 3.37 -8.32
C TRP A 65 -2.36 3.20 -8.92
N LYS A 66 -2.42 2.67 -10.13
CA LYS A 66 -3.66 2.34 -10.84
C LYS A 66 -3.97 0.86 -10.68
N GLN A 67 -5.22 0.53 -10.43
CA GLN A 67 -5.67 -0.85 -10.33
C GLN A 67 -6.30 -1.32 -11.64
N ARG A 68 -5.90 -2.50 -12.11
CA ARG A 68 -6.64 -3.30 -13.09
C ARG A 68 -6.75 -4.73 -12.54
N ASN A 69 -7.96 -5.22 -12.36
CA ASN A 69 -8.21 -6.53 -11.73
C ASN A 69 -7.49 -6.64 -10.37
N SER A 70 -6.62 -7.65 -10.22
CA SER A 70 -5.81 -7.90 -9.03
C SER A 70 -4.38 -7.34 -9.13
N THR A 71 -4.10 -6.51 -10.14
CA THR A 71 -2.77 -5.98 -10.43
C THR A 71 -2.72 -4.47 -10.26
N CYS A 72 -1.63 -3.97 -9.70
CA CYS A 72 -1.37 -2.55 -9.49
C CYS A 72 -0.26 -2.07 -10.41
N TYR A 73 -0.46 -0.91 -11.05
CA TYR A 73 0.44 -0.33 -12.05
C TYR A 73 0.89 1.06 -11.60
N TYR A 74 2.19 1.32 -11.70
CA TYR A 74 2.78 2.62 -11.43
C TYR A 74 3.30 3.25 -12.72
N PHE A 75 2.78 4.42 -13.06
CA PHE A 75 3.20 5.20 -14.22
C PHE A 75 4.13 6.30 -13.73
N SER A 76 5.44 6.03 -13.80
CA SER A 76 6.48 6.95 -13.35
C SER A 76 6.50 8.21 -14.22
N THR A 77 6.60 9.38 -13.59
CA THR A 77 6.86 10.66 -14.28
C THR A 77 8.35 10.96 -14.46
N GLU A 78 9.23 10.11 -13.92
CA GLU A 78 10.68 10.27 -14.01
C GLU A 78 11.25 9.62 -15.27
N LEU A 79 12.08 10.35 -16.00
CA LEU A 79 12.83 9.85 -17.16
C LEU A 79 14.12 9.17 -16.67
N LYS A 80 14.24 7.86 -16.96
CA LYS A 80 15.37 7.02 -16.56
C LYS A 80 15.79 6.08 -17.70
N SER A 81 16.98 5.52 -17.61
CA SER A 81 17.36 4.38 -18.46
C SER A 81 16.51 3.16 -18.13
N TRP A 82 16.43 2.18 -19.04
CA TRP A 82 15.68 0.94 -18.78
C TRP A 82 16.16 0.23 -17.50
N ASN A 83 17.48 0.12 -17.31
CA ASN A 83 18.09 -0.49 -16.13
C ASN A 83 17.75 0.26 -14.83
N ASP A 84 17.80 1.60 -14.87
CA ASP A 84 17.47 2.43 -13.71
C ASP A 84 15.98 2.37 -13.38
N SER A 85 15.11 2.33 -14.40
CA SER A 85 13.67 2.13 -14.23
C SER A 85 13.36 0.78 -13.59
N ARG A 86 13.95 -0.31 -14.10
CA ARG A 86 13.78 -1.64 -13.51
C ARG A 86 14.24 -1.67 -12.05
N SER A 87 15.41 -1.10 -11.78
CA SER A 87 15.96 -0.99 -10.42
C SER A 87 15.04 -0.17 -9.50
N ALA A 88 14.37 0.87 -10.01
CA ALA A 88 13.41 1.65 -9.26
C ALA A 88 12.11 0.89 -8.95
N CYS A 89 11.61 0.08 -9.89
CA CYS A 89 10.48 -0.82 -9.66
C CYS A 89 10.80 -1.87 -8.59
N LEU A 90 11.97 -2.52 -8.69
CA LEU A 90 12.41 -3.54 -7.73
C LEU A 90 12.53 -3.00 -6.30
N LYS A 91 13.03 -1.77 -6.14
CA LYS A 91 13.08 -1.08 -4.83
C LYS A 91 11.69 -0.83 -4.21
N GLN A 92 10.65 -0.80 -5.03
CA GLN A 92 9.25 -0.64 -4.59
C GLN A 92 8.52 -1.98 -4.44
N GLY A 93 9.21 -3.12 -4.56
CA GLY A 93 8.59 -4.44 -4.51
C GLY A 93 7.78 -4.81 -5.75
N ALA A 94 8.08 -4.20 -6.90
CA ALA A 94 7.47 -4.49 -8.20
C ALA A 94 8.55 -4.74 -9.27
N ASP A 95 8.17 -4.95 -10.53
CA ASP A 95 9.10 -5.00 -11.67
C ASP A 95 8.48 -4.19 -12.84
N LEU A 96 9.24 -4.00 -13.93
CA LEU A 96 8.68 -3.44 -15.16
C LEU A 96 7.58 -4.36 -15.70
N VAL A 97 6.55 -3.77 -16.30
CA VAL A 97 5.34 -4.50 -16.71
C VAL A 97 5.63 -5.51 -17.82
N ILE A 98 5.15 -6.74 -17.63
CA ILE A 98 4.98 -7.75 -18.68
C ILE A 98 3.57 -7.58 -19.21
N ILE A 99 3.42 -7.55 -20.53
CA ILE A 99 2.12 -7.36 -21.17
C ILE A 99 1.66 -8.71 -21.71
N ASP A 100 0.59 -9.25 -21.13
CA ASP A 100 0.11 -10.61 -21.40
C ASP A 100 -1.21 -10.69 -22.19
N SER A 101 -1.84 -9.54 -22.44
CA SER A 101 -3.17 -9.45 -23.04
C SER A 101 -3.39 -8.13 -23.79
N GLU A 102 -4.23 -8.16 -24.82
CA GLU A 102 -4.63 -6.95 -25.55
C GLU A 102 -5.31 -5.94 -24.61
N GLU A 103 -6.13 -6.43 -23.66
CA GLU A 103 -6.78 -5.58 -22.68
C GLU A 103 -5.78 -4.93 -21.71
N GLU A 104 -4.62 -5.55 -21.47
CA GLU A 104 -3.54 -4.95 -20.69
C GLU A 104 -2.84 -3.85 -21.45
N GLN A 105 -2.50 -4.13 -22.71
CA GLN A 105 -1.92 -3.17 -23.63
C GLN A 105 -2.80 -1.92 -23.73
N ASP A 106 -4.11 -2.11 -23.91
CA ASP A 106 -5.11 -1.04 -23.95
C ASP A 106 -5.19 -0.23 -22.66
N PHE A 107 -5.15 -0.92 -21.52
CA PHE A 107 -5.16 -0.27 -20.21
C PHE A 107 -3.92 0.61 -20.02
N ILE A 108 -2.73 0.10 -20.37
CA ILE A 108 -1.47 0.84 -20.28
C ILE A 108 -1.53 2.06 -21.21
N PHE A 109 -1.91 1.87 -22.47
CA PHE A 109 -1.99 2.94 -23.47
C PHE A 109 -2.91 4.10 -23.03
N LYS A 110 -4.07 3.78 -22.43
CA LYS A 110 -5.00 4.80 -21.90
C LYS A 110 -4.39 5.66 -20.77
N HIS A 111 -3.37 5.17 -20.09
CA HIS A 111 -2.77 5.83 -18.93
C HIS A 111 -1.43 6.52 -19.21
N THR A 112 -0.77 6.23 -20.34
CA THR A 112 0.52 6.86 -20.69
C THR A 112 0.39 8.24 -21.34
N ARG A 113 -0.81 8.66 -21.80
CA ARG A 113 -1.11 10.03 -22.29
C ARG A 113 -0.02 10.64 -23.19
N ASP A 114 0.40 9.87 -24.19
CA ASP A 114 1.42 10.22 -25.19
C ASP A 114 2.87 10.31 -24.68
N ASP A 115 3.13 10.04 -23.39
CA ASP A 115 4.48 9.94 -22.83
C ASP A 115 5.07 8.53 -23.01
N PHE A 116 6.39 8.46 -23.26
CA PHE A 116 7.12 7.20 -23.38
C PHE A 116 7.40 6.59 -22.01
N HIS A 117 7.05 5.31 -21.86
CA HIS A 117 7.26 4.54 -20.64
C HIS A 117 8.00 3.25 -20.96
N TRP A 118 8.94 2.86 -20.08
CA TRP A 118 9.60 1.56 -20.20
C TRP A 118 8.67 0.42 -19.80
N ILE A 119 8.74 -0.66 -20.57
CA ILE A 119 8.11 -1.95 -20.27
C ILE A 119 9.20 -2.99 -19.98
N GLY A 120 8.79 -4.13 -19.45
CA GLY A 120 9.69 -5.19 -19.01
C GLY A 120 10.27 -6.03 -20.14
N LEU A 121 10.44 -5.48 -21.34
CA LEU A 121 10.93 -6.21 -22.51
C LEU A 121 12.32 -5.68 -22.92
N SER A 122 13.29 -6.57 -23.08
CA SER A 122 14.62 -6.22 -23.60
C SER A 122 15.27 -7.39 -24.36
N ASP A 123 16.23 -7.09 -25.22
CA ASP A 123 17.11 -8.05 -25.89
C ASP A 123 18.58 -7.85 -25.50
N SER A 124 18.82 -7.17 -24.37
CA SER A 124 20.16 -6.80 -23.89
C SER A 124 21.09 -7.99 -23.63
N GLU A 125 20.53 -9.16 -23.36
CA GLU A 125 21.30 -10.40 -23.15
C GLU A 125 21.76 -11.02 -24.47
N THR A 126 20.95 -10.95 -25.52
CA THR A 126 21.25 -11.50 -26.84
C THR A 126 20.45 -10.72 -27.88
N GLU A 127 21.14 -9.89 -28.66
CA GLU A 127 20.55 -9.08 -29.74
C GLU A 127 19.61 -9.92 -30.62
N GLY A 128 18.39 -9.42 -30.80
CA GLY A 128 17.34 -10.10 -31.58
C GLY A 128 16.57 -11.19 -30.84
N THR A 129 16.93 -11.51 -29.58
CA THR A 129 16.16 -12.39 -28.69
C THR A 129 15.50 -11.56 -27.58
N TRP A 130 14.25 -11.19 -27.80
CA TRP A 130 13.48 -10.40 -26.84
C TRP A 130 12.97 -11.28 -25.69
N LEU A 131 13.33 -10.90 -24.47
CA LEU A 131 12.91 -11.54 -23.24
C LEU A 131 12.18 -10.53 -22.35
N TRP A 132 11.15 -11.01 -21.68
CA TRP A 132 10.53 -10.31 -20.57
C TRP A 132 11.41 -10.35 -19.32
N VAL A 133 11.16 -9.47 -18.36
CA VAL A 133 11.90 -9.38 -17.09
C VAL A 133 11.85 -10.66 -16.25
N ASP A 134 10.88 -11.55 -16.49
CA ASP A 134 10.77 -12.88 -15.88
C ASP A 134 11.54 -13.98 -16.64
N GLY A 135 12.19 -13.62 -17.76
CA GLY A 135 12.96 -14.52 -18.62
C GLY A 135 12.13 -15.26 -19.66
N THR A 136 10.81 -15.03 -19.73
CA THR A 136 9.99 -15.62 -20.79
C THR A 136 10.26 -14.92 -22.13
N PRO A 137 10.32 -15.67 -23.25
CA PRO A 137 10.50 -15.05 -24.56
C PRO A 137 9.24 -14.29 -24.97
N LEU A 138 9.42 -13.22 -25.74
CA LEU A 138 8.31 -12.60 -26.46
C LEU A 138 7.66 -13.66 -27.34
N GLN A 139 6.39 -13.97 -27.09
CA GLN A 139 5.64 -14.87 -27.95
C GLN A 139 5.32 -14.13 -29.24
N ASP A 140 5.97 -14.57 -30.31
CA ASP A 140 5.54 -14.25 -31.66
C ASP A 140 4.26 -15.04 -31.92
N ASP A 141 3.11 -14.43 -31.68
CA ASP A 141 1.85 -14.90 -32.25
C ASP A 141 1.92 -14.71 -33.78
N LYS A 142 2.60 -15.64 -34.47
CA LYS A 142 2.59 -15.71 -35.94
C LYS A 142 1.53 -16.67 -36.40
N ALA A 143 0.36 -16.13 -36.73
CA ALA A 143 -0.34 -16.37 -38.00
C ALA A 143 -1.42 -15.30 -38.23
#